data_AF-A0A9Q0P8R3-F1
#
_entry.id   AF-A0A9Q0P8R3-F1
#
_cell.length_a   1.000
_cell.length_b   1.000
_cell.length_c   1.000
_cell.angle_alpha   90.00
_cell.angle_beta   90.00
_cell.angle_gamma   90.00
#
_symmetry.space_group_name_H-M   'P 1'
#
loop_
_entity.id
_entity.type
_entity.pdbx_description
1 polymer ?
#
loop_
_entity_poly.entity_id
_entity_poly.type
_entity_poly.pdbx_seq_one_letter_code
_entity_poly.pdbx_strand_id
1 'polypeptide(L)'
;MTSRYWAVSLPVQNSASSVWSSLQEQISKHSFDTPLYRFNIPNLRVGTLDSLLSLSDDLVRSNSFIEGVSQKTRRQIDELERVSRVESNALTVDGVPVDSYLTRFVWDEAKYPTMSPLKEIVDSIHTQVAKIEDDLKVRVAEYNNVRSQLNAINRKQSGSLAVRDLSNLVKPEDIIISENLITLLAIVPKYSQKDWLASYETLTSYVVPRSSKKLHEDNEYALYTVTLFRRVADNFRTSSREKGFQIRDFEYSSEAQENRKQEIERIVQDQESLRSSLLQWCYTSYGEVFSSWMHFCAVRVFAESILRYGLPPSFLACVLSPSLKSEKKVRSVLDGLGDSSNSTYWKTEDEVAGGMVGLGGDADTHSYVSFTINLV
;
A
#
# COMPACT_ATOMS: atom_id res chain seq x y z
N MET A 1 -15.03 -4.17 -10.98
CA MET A 1 -15.51 -3.15 -11.94
C MET A 1 -14.47 -2.06 -11.96
N THR A 2 -14.00 -1.65 -13.13
CA THR A 2 -13.10 -0.51 -13.28
C THR A 2 -13.89 0.76 -12.96
N SER A 3 -13.75 1.28 -11.75
CA SER A 3 -14.42 2.50 -11.29
C SER A 3 -13.71 3.73 -11.86
N ARG A 4 -13.83 3.90 -13.18
CA ARG A 4 -13.40 5.08 -13.94
C ARG A 4 -14.60 6.03 -14.03
N TYR A 5 -14.41 7.26 -13.58
CA TYR A 5 -15.40 8.32 -13.67
C TYR A 5 -14.88 9.45 -14.54
N TRP A 6 -15.77 10.10 -15.28
CA TRP A 6 -15.49 11.32 -16.01
C TRP A 6 -16.16 12.47 -15.29
N ALA A 7 -15.39 13.45 -14.85
CA ALA A 7 -15.91 14.72 -14.38
C ALA A 7 -15.91 15.68 -15.56
N VAL A 8 -17.09 16.21 -15.87
CA VAL A 8 -17.34 17.02 -17.08
C VAL A 8 -18.03 18.31 -16.68
N SER A 9 -17.70 19.39 -17.40
CA SER A 9 -18.45 20.65 -17.35
C SER A 9 -19.02 20.95 -18.72
N LEU A 10 -20.28 21.39 -18.79
CA LEU A 10 -20.92 21.83 -20.02
C LEU A 10 -21.32 23.32 -19.91
N PRO A 11 -21.15 24.13 -20.95
CA PRO A 11 -21.56 25.53 -20.93
C PRO A 11 -23.09 25.65 -20.80
N VAL A 12 -23.57 26.60 -20.01
CA VAL A 12 -25.00 26.85 -19.82
C VAL A 12 -25.39 28.15 -20.51
N GLN A 13 -26.11 28.03 -21.62
CA GLN A 13 -26.61 29.18 -22.40
C GLN A 13 -27.92 29.76 -21.83
N ASN A 14 -28.89 28.89 -21.49
CA ASN A 14 -30.22 29.30 -21.01
C ASN A 14 -30.46 28.91 -19.54
N SER A 15 -30.43 27.61 -19.24
CA SER A 15 -30.70 27.08 -17.90
C SER A 15 -29.97 25.77 -17.68
N ALA A 16 -29.30 25.63 -16.54
CA ALA A 16 -28.63 24.40 -16.14
C ALA A 16 -29.62 23.21 -16.08
N SER A 17 -30.87 23.44 -15.70
CA SER A 17 -31.92 22.41 -15.69
C SER A 17 -32.27 21.92 -17.09
N SER A 18 -32.24 22.81 -18.09
CA SER A 18 -32.49 22.43 -19.49
C SER A 18 -31.33 21.60 -20.06
N VAL A 19 -30.09 22.03 -19.81
CA VAL A 19 -28.89 21.28 -20.24
C VAL A 19 -28.85 19.90 -19.56
N TRP A 20 -29.17 19.84 -18.27
CA TRP A 20 -29.25 18.59 -17.53
C TRP A 20 -30.31 17.63 -18.08
N SER A 21 -31.52 18.13 -18.36
CA SER A 21 -32.60 17.30 -18.90
C SER A 21 -32.26 16.77 -20.30
N SER A 22 -31.66 17.62 -21.15
CA SER A 22 -31.18 17.21 -22.48
C SER A 22 -30.07 16.16 -22.39
N LEU A 23 -29.10 16.35 -21.49
CA LEU A 23 -28.04 15.36 -21.25
C LEU A 23 -28.62 14.02 -20.79
N GLN A 24 -29.55 14.03 -19.84
CA GLN A 24 -30.21 12.80 -19.37
C GLN A 24 -30.95 12.08 -20.49
N GLU A 25 -31.69 12.81 -21.33
CA GLU A 25 -32.42 12.24 -22.48
C GLU A 25 -31.46 11.61 -23.50
N GLN A 26 -30.41 12.32 -23.89
CA GLN A 26 -29.44 11.84 -24.89
C GLN A 26 -28.65 10.64 -24.37
N ILE A 27 -28.21 10.65 -23.11
CA ILE A 27 -27.53 9.50 -22.50
C ILE A 27 -28.49 8.32 -22.39
N SER A 28 -29.73 8.52 -21.92
CA SER A 28 -30.73 7.43 -21.86
C SER A 28 -31.03 6.82 -23.23
N LYS A 29 -31.00 7.62 -24.30
CA LYS A 29 -31.29 7.16 -25.66
C LYS A 29 -30.13 6.42 -26.31
N HIS A 30 -28.90 6.90 -26.10
CA HIS A 30 -27.73 6.43 -26.85
C HIS A 30 -26.80 5.52 -26.03
N SER A 31 -26.83 5.62 -24.70
CA SER A 31 -25.94 4.93 -23.74
C SER A 31 -26.63 4.71 -22.38
N PHE A 32 -27.79 4.05 -22.37
CA PHE A 32 -28.68 3.91 -21.19
C PHE A 32 -28.03 3.29 -19.95
N ASP A 33 -26.94 2.55 -20.11
CA ASP A 33 -26.16 1.90 -19.06
C ASP A 33 -25.17 2.84 -18.36
N THR A 34 -24.99 4.06 -18.87
CA THR A 34 -24.03 5.05 -18.34
C THR A 34 -24.62 5.75 -17.12
N PRO A 35 -24.10 5.50 -15.90
CA PRO A 35 -24.51 6.24 -14.72
C PRO A 35 -24.15 7.72 -14.88
N LEU A 36 -25.07 8.60 -14.49
CA LEU A 36 -24.97 10.04 -14.67
C LEU A 36 -25.44 10.74 -13.39
N TYR A 37 -24.57 11.60 -12.84
CA TYR A 37 -24.78 12.31 -11.58
C TYR A 37 -24.45 13.79 -11.72
N ARG A 38 -25.11 14.63 -10.93
CA ARG A 38 -24.73 16.05 -10.81
C ARG A 38 -23.49 16.17 -9.95
N PHE A 39 -22.59 17.05 -10.35
CA PHE A 39 -21.43 17.43 -9.54
C PHE A 39 -21.68 18.84 -9.01
N ASN A 40 -22.17 18.93 -7.78
CA ASN A 40 -22.63 20.20 -7.22
C ASN A 40 -21.43 21.02 -6.75
N ILE A 41 -20.97 21.94 -7.59
CA ILE A 41 -19.89 22.88 -7.28
C ILE A 41 -20.53 24.23 -6.91
N PRO A 42 -20.21 24.81 -5.73
CA PRO A 42 -20.74 26.11 -5.36
C PRO A 42 -20.05 27.23 -6.16
N ASN A 43 -20.58 28.44 -6.04
CA ASN A 43 -19.91 29.62 -6.57
C ASN A 43 -18.68 29.92 -5.71
N LEU A 44 -17.49 29.64 -6.23
CA LEU A 44 -16.23 29.95 -5.57
C LEU A 44 -15.76 31.36 -5.94
N ARG A 45 -15.02 32.00 -5.04
CA ARG A 45 -14.46 33.33 -5.30
C ARG A 45 -13.46 33.31 -6.44
N VAL A 46 -13.78 34.03 -7.52
CA VAL A 46 -12.91 34.21 -8.68
C VAL A 46 -11.93 35.37 -8.43
N GLY A 47 -10.65 35.16 -8.76
CA GLY A 47 -9.61 36.20 -8.75
C GLY A 47 -9.51 36.96 -10.08
N THR A 48 -8.30 37.39 -10.43
CA THR A 48 -8.00 37.95 -11.76
C THR A 48 -7.78 36.84 -12.78
N LEU A 49 -7.89 37.15 -14.08
CA LEU A 49 -7.56 36.20 -15.15
C LEU A 49 -6.12 35.68 -15.02
N ASP A 50 -5.16 36.57 -14.73
CA ASP A 50 -3.76 36.18 -14.53
C ASP A 50 -3.59 35.18 -13.38
N SER A 51 -4.34 35.36 -12.29
CA SER A 51 -4.32 34.42 -11.16
C SER A 51 -4.92 33.06 -11.52
N LEU A 52 -5.95 33.02 -12.38
CA LEU A 52 -6.53 31.76 -12.87
C LEU A 52 -5.60 31.04 -13.84
N LEU A 53 -4.94 31.77 -14.74
CA LEU A 53 -3.97 31.20 -15.68
C LEU A 53 -2.79 30.59 -14.93
N SER A 54 -2.23 31.32 -13.96
CA SER A 54 -1.17 30.79 -13.09
C SER A 54 -1.63 29.57 -12.28
N LEU A 55 -2.88 29.56 -11.81
CA LEU A 55 -3.45 28.45 -11.05
C LEU A 55 -3.65 27.20 -11.92
N SER A 56 -3.98 27.36 -13.20
CA SER A 56 -4.23 26.24 -14.13
C SER A 56 -3.04 25.27 -14.22
N ASP A 57 -1.82 25.78 -14.31
CA ASP A 57 -0.61 24.95 -14.38
C ASP A 57 -0.36 24.22 -13.05
N ASP A 58 -0.55 24.93 -11.93
CA ASP A 58 -0.42 24.38 -10.58
C ASP A 58 -1.48 23.30 -10.30
N LEU A 59 -2.68 23.44 -10.87
CA LEU A 59 -3.78 22.50 -10.71
C LEU A 59 -3.46 21.13 -11.34
N VAL A 60 -2.83 21.10 -12.51
CA VAL A 60 -2.44 19.85 -13.18
C VAL A 60 -1.41 19.10 -12.34
N ARG A 61 -0.36 19.81 -11.88
CA ARG A 61 0.69 19.22 -11.04
C ARG A 61 0.15 18.71 -9.71
N SER A 62 -0.65 19.52 -9.04
CA SER A 62 -1.22 19.18 -7.73
C SER A 62 -2.23 18.04 -7.83
N ASN A 63 -3.01 17.94 -8.91
CA ASN A 63 -3.89 16.78 -9.14
C ASN A 63 -3.08 15.48 -9.17
N SER A 64 -2.02 15.41 -9.99
CA SER A 64 -1.18 14.21 -10.12
C SER A 64 -0.54 13.82 -8.80
N PHE A 65 -0.13 14.80 -7.99
CA PHE A 65 0.39 14.55 -6.65
C PHE A 65 -0.68 13.94 -5.73
N ILE A 66 -1.86 14.57 -5.63
CA ILE A 66 -2.93 14.13 -4.72
C ILE A 66 -3.46 12.73 -5.11
N GLU A 67 -3.68 12.51 -6.41
CA GLU A 67 -4.02 11.19 -6.95
C GLU A 67 -2.93 10.15 -6.61
N GLY A 68 -1.66 10.51 -6.77
CA GLY A 68 -0.53 9.67 -6.40
C GLY A 68 -0.50 9.28 -4.92
N VAL A 69 -0.83 10.21 -4.02
CA VAL A 69 -0.92 9.93 -2.56
C VAL A 69 -2.12 9.04 -2.24
N SER A 70 -3.28 9.28 -2.86
CA SER A 70 -4.47 8.43 -2.74
C SER A 70 -4.15 6.99 -3.14
N GLN A 71 -3.55 6.80 -4.31
CA GLN A 71 -3.17 5.49 -4.84
C GLN A 71 -2.08 4.81 -4.02
N LYS A 72 -1.09 5.55 -3.53
CA LYS A 72 -0.07 5.02 -2.62
C LYS A 72 -0.68 4.51 -1.31
N THR A 73 -1.62 5.28 -0.74
CA THR A 73 -2.33 4.90 0.49
C THR A 73 -3.18 3.65 0.27
N ARG A 74 -3.92 3.58 -0.85
CA ARG A 74 -4.68 2.39 -1.24
C ARG A 74 -3.80 1.15 -1.35
N ARG A 75 -2.67 1.24 -2.06
CA ARG A 75 -1.73 0.11 -2.19
C ARG A 75 -1.19 -0.35 -0.84
N GLN A 76 -0.97 0.58 0.09
CA GLN A 76 -0.52 0.24 1.45
C GLN A 76 -1.61 -0.53 2.23
N ILE A 77 -2.88 -0.14 2.09
CA ILE A 77 -4.02 -0.89 2.65
C ILE A 77 -4.05 -2.30 2.07
N ASP A 78 -4.00 -2.43 0.74
CA ASP A 78 -4.03 -3.73 0.05
C ASP A 78 -2.87 -4.64 0.50
N GLU A 79 -1.67 -4.10 0.70
CA GLU A 79 -0.52 -4.88 1.23
C GLU A 79 -0.79 -5.39 2.65
N LEU A 80 -1.30 -4.53 3.53
CA LEU A 80 -1.55 -4.85 4.94
C LEU A 80 -2.70 -5.84 5.13
N GLU A 81 -3.76 -5.75 4.31
CA GLU A 81 -4.89 -6.70 4.30
C GLU A 81 -4.45 -8.09 3.83
N ARG A 82 -3.61 -8.18 2.78
CA ARG A 82 -3.10 -9.46 2.28
C ARG A 82 -2.33 -10.25 3.36
N VAL A 83 -1.65 -9.54 4.25
CA VAL A 83 -0.92 -10.14 5.37
C VAL A 83 -1.87 -10.58 6.49
N SER A 84 -2.97 -9.84 6.73
CA SER A 84 -3.87 -10.06 7.87
C SER A 84 -4.84 -11.23 7.68
N ARG A 85 -5.11 -11.65 6.43
CA ARG A 85 -6.19 -12.59 6.07
C ARG A 85 -7.59 -12.15 6.56
N VAL A 86 -7.75 -10.89 6.93
CA VAL A 86 -9.04 -10.28 7.27
C VAL A 86 -9.76 -9.92 5.97
N GLU A 87 -11.10 -9.95 5.97
CA GLU A 87 -11.88 -9.46 4.84
C GLU A 87 -11.55 -7.99 4.54
N SER A 88 -11.43 -7.68 3.26
CA SER A 88 -11.11 -6.34 2.80
C SER A 88 -12.22 -5.37 3.22
N ASN A 89 -11.88 -4.30 3.93
CA ASN A 89 -12.86 -3.28 4.24
C ASN A 89 -13.08 -2.41 3.00
N ALA A 90 -14.33 -2.09 2.72
CA ALA A 90 -14.65 -1.11 1.69
C ALA A 90 -13.97 0.23 2.03
N LEU A 91 -13.33 0.85 1.05
CA LEU A 91 -12.76 2.18 1.20
C LEU A 91 -13.90 3.20 1.32
N THR A 92 -13.84 4.02 2.37
CA THR A 92 -14.90 4.98 2.70
C THR A 92 -14.33 6.36 3.03
N VAL A 93 -15.17 7.37 2.87
CA VAL A 93 -15.02 8.72 3.45
C VAL A 93 -16.10 8.87 4.50
N ASP A 94 -15.74 9.02 5.77
CA ASP A 94 -16.68 9.15 6.89
C ASP A 94 -17.78 8.06 6.90
N GLY A 95 -17.41 6.83 6.54
CA GLY A 95 -18.32 5.68 6.45
C GLY A 95 -19.11 5.57 5.16
N VAL A 96 -19.01 6.54 4.24
CA VAL A 96 -19.63 6.49 2.91
C VAL A 96 -18.67 5.85 1.90
N PRO A 97 -19.07 4.80 1.16
CA PRO A 97 -18.23 4.21 0.11
C PRO A 97 -17.76 5.24 -0.92
N VAL A 98 -16.51 5.15 -1.36
CA VAL A 98 -15.93 6.16 -2.27
C VAL A 98 -16.71 6.41 -3.56
N ASP A 99 -17.26 5.36 -4.17
CA ASP A 99 -18.14 5.49 -5.34
C ASP A 99 -19.40 6.30 -5.01
N SER A 100 -20.00 6.07 -3.83
CA SER A 100 -21.17 6.82 -3.37
C SER A 100 -20.82 8.26 -3.00
N TYR A 101 -19.65 8.49 -2.38
CA TYR A 101 -19.18 9.82 -2.03
C TYR A 101 -18.96 10.68 -3.29
N LEU A 102 -18.28 10.13 -4.29
CA LEU A 102 -18.01 10.81 -5.56
C LEU A 102 -19.30 11.14 -6.32
N THR A 103 -20.24 10.19 -6.40
CA THR A 103 -21.50 10.37 -7.15
C THR A 103 -22.54 11.23 -6.44
N ARG A 104 -22.36 11.49 -5.14
CA ARG A 104 -23.25 12.33 -4.32
C ARG A 104 -22.45 13.43 -3.61
N PHE A 105 -21.42 13.93 -4.28
CA PHE A 105 -20.52 14.94 -3.74
C PHE A 105 -21.27 16.19 -3.26
N VAL A 106 -20.88 16.66 -2.08
CA VAL A 106 -21.31 17.92 -1.48
C VAL A 106 -20.07 18.66 -1.04
N TRP A 107 -20.02 19.95 -1.37
CA TRP A 107 -18.94 20.82 -0.96
C TRP A 107 -18.93 21.03 0.56
N ASP A 108 -17.77 20.84 1.18
CA ASP A 108 -17.52 21.08 2.58
C ASP A 108 -17.14 22.55 2.80
N GLU A 109 -18.15 23.38 3.03
CA GLU A 109 -17.98 24.82 3.30
C GLU A 109 -17.18 25.11 4.58
N ALA A 110 -17.25 24.22 5.57
CA ALA A 110 -16.55 24.41 6.84
C ALA A 110 -15.04 24.22 6.66
N LYS A 111 -14.64 23.27 5.81
CA LYS A 111 -13.24 22.98 5.52
C LYS A 111 -12.67 23.87 4.40
N TYR A 112 -13.48 24.20 3.39
CA TYR A 112 -13.08 24.99 2.23
C TYR A 112 -14.06 26.14 1.98
N PRO A 113 -13.92 27.28 2.69
CA PRO A 113 -14.87 28.39 2.56
C PRO A 113 -14.93 28.94 1.12
N THR A 114 -16.13 29.11 0.57
CA THR A 114 -16.36 29.61 -0.81
C THR A 114 -15.80 31.00 -1.07
N MET A 115 -15.64 31.81 -0.02
CA MET A 115 -15.10 33.16 -0.07
C MET A 115 -13.56 33.23 -0.06
N SER A 116 -12.89 32.10 0.19
CA SER A 116 -11.43 32.02 0.11
C SER A 116 -10.97 32.07 -1.36
N PRO A 117 -9.86 32.75 -1.68
CA PRO A 117 -9.23 32.65 -2.99
C PRO A 117 -8.96 31.20 -3.39
N LEU A 118 -9.19 30.84 -4.66
CA LEU A 118 -8.99 29.47 -5.15
C LEU A 118 -7.58 28.93 -4.87
N LYS A 119 -6.56 29.79 -4.97
CA LYS A 119 -5.18 29.42 -4.67
C LYS A 119 -4.99 28.99 -3.21
N GLU A 120 -5.61 29.70 -2.27
CA GLU A 120 -5.53 29.33 -0.84
C GLU A 120 -6.20 27.98 -0.56
N ILE A 121 -7.33 27.70 -1.21
CA ILE A 121 -8.00 26.39 -1.12
C ILE A 121 -7.08 25.29 -1.64
N VAL A 122 -6.48 25.49 -2.82
CA VAL A 122 -5.55 24.55 -3.45
C VAL A 122 -4.31 24.30 -2.60
N ASP A 123 -3.67 25.37 -2.11
CA ASP A 123 -2.47 25.29 -1.27
C ASP A 123 -2.76 24.61 0.08
N SER A 124 -3.94 24.87 0.66
CA SER A 124 -4.43 24.19 1.87
C SER A 124 -4.60 22.68 1.65
N ILE A 125 -5.29 22.29 0.57
CA ILE A 125 -5.44 20.88 0.18
C ILE A 125 -4.08 20.23 -0.04
N HIS A 126 -3.20 20.87 -0.79
CA HIS A 126 -1.87 20.35 -1.09
C HIS A 126 -1.06 20.12 0.19
N THR A 127 -1.05 21.09 1.10
CA THR A 127 -0.35 21.01 2.38
C THR A 127 -0.89 19.90 3.27
N GLN A 128 -2.22 19.75 3.35
CA GLN A 128 -2.85 18.67 4.09
C GLN A 128 -2.45 17.29 3.53
N VAL A 129 -2.55 17.11 2.21
CA VAL A 129 -2.22 15.84 1.55
C VAL A 129 -0.72 15.53 1.66
N ALA A 130 0.15 16.53 1.55
CA ALA A 130 1.60 16.36 1.74
C ALA A 130 1.95 15.91 3.16
N LYS A 131 1.32 16.50 4.17
CA LYS A 131 1.48 16.06 5.57
C LYS A 131 1.07 14.59 5.76
N ILE A 132 -0.07 14.20 5.18
CA ILE A 132 -0.53 12.80 5.23
C ILE A 132 0.49 11.88 4.52
N GLU A 133 1.07 12.30 3.40
CA GLU A 133 2.09 11.51 2.71
C GLU A 133 3.35 11.29 3.59
N ASP A 134 3.81 12.33 4.28
CA ASP A 134 4.98 12.24 5.14
C ASP A 134 4.71 11.38 6.38
N ASP A 135 3.55 11.54 7.01
CA ASP A 135 3.12 10.68 8.13
C ASP A 135 3.01 9.20 7.70
N LEU A 136 2.52 8.93 6.48
CA LEU A 136 2.47 7.59 5.91
C LEU A 136 3.88 6.99 5.79
N LYS A 137 4.85 7.75 5.25
CA LYS A 137 6.24 7.29 5.10
C LYS A 137 6.84 6.92 6.46
N VAL A 138 6.64 7.74 7.49
CA VAL A 138 7.17 7.51 8.84
C VAL A 138 6.59 6.23 9.45
N ARG A 139 5.25 6.09 9.45
CA ARG A 139 4.59 4.92 10.05
C ARG A 139 4.91 3.62 9.31
N VAL A 140 5.02 3.67 7.97
CA VAL A 140 5.43 2.52 7.16
C VAL A 140 6.88 2.14 7.45
N ALA A 141 7.79 3.10 7.64
CA ALA A 141 9.18 2.83 8.00
C ALA A 141 9.28 2.17 9.39
N GLU A 142 8.53 2.66 10.37
CA GLU A 142 8.47 2.08 11.73
C GLU A 142 7.99 0.63 11.71
N TYR A 143 6.87 0.36 11.04
CA TYR A 143 6.36 -1.00 10.86
C TYR A 143 7.37 -1.91 10.15
N ASN A 144 7.99 -1.43 9.07
CA ASN A 144 8.97 -2.21 8.31
C ASN A 144 10.23 -2.53 9.11
N ASN A 145 10.65 -1.66 10.03
CA ASN A 145 11.78 -1.91 10.92
C ASN A 145 11.50 -3.12 11.83
N VAL A 146 10.35 -3.14 12.52
CA VAL A 146 9.96 -4.27 13.39
C VAL A 146 9.75 -5.55 12.57
N ARG A 147 9.11 -5.46 11.41
CA ARG A 147 8.94 -6.58 10.47
C ARG A 147 10.30 -7.16 10.05
N SER A 148 11.28 -6.32 9.75
CA SER A 148 12.64 -6.72 9.37
C SER A 148 13.38 -7.41 10.52
N GLN A 149 13.27 -6.87 11.75
CA GLN A 149 13.85 -7.47 12.95
C GLN A 149 13.29 -8.87 13.20
N LEU A 150 11.97 -9.06 13.14
CA LEU A 150 11.35 -10.37 13.31
C LEU A 150 11.81 -11.36 12.23
N ASN A 151 11.84 -10.93 10.97
CA ASN A 151 12.30 -11.76 9.87
C ASN A 151 13.76 -12.20 10.05
N ALA A 152 14.63 -11.33 10.56
CA ALA A 152 16.02 -11.67 10.87
C ALA A 152 16.10 -12.72 11.98
N ILE A 153 15.27 -12.64 13.01
CA ILE A 153 15.19 -13.65 14.08
C ILE A 153 14.68 -14.99 13.54
N ASN A 154 13.59 -14.97 12.77
CA ASN A 154 13.01 -16.19 12.19
C ASN A 154 14.00 -16.91 11.28
N ARG A 155 14.77 -16.19 10.46
CA ARG A 155 15.82 -16.78 9.61
C ARG A 155 16.91 -17.47 10.43
N LYS A 156 17.31 -16.93 11.59
CA LYS A 156 18.27 -17.58 12.49
C LYS A 156 17.73 -18.89 13.08
N GLN A 157 16.40 -19.01 13.20
CA GLN A 157 15.74 -20.20 13.73
C GLN A 157 15.38 -21.26 12.69
N SER A 158 15.27 -20.91 11.40
CA SER A 158 14.76 -21.83 10.36
C SER A 158 15.85 -22.51 9.49
N GLY A 159 17.14 -22.28 9.76
CA GLY A 159 18.25 -22.86 8.99
C GLY A 159 18.49 -24.36 9.25
N SER A 160 19.41 -24.95 8.47
CA SER A 160 19.94 -26.31 8.71
C SER A 160 20.54 -26.42 10.11
N LEU A 161 20.43 -27.61 10.74
CA LEU A 161 20.98 -27.90 12.07
C LEU A 161 22.47 -27.56 12.21
N ALA A 162 23.23 -27.54 11.11
CA ALA A 162 24.65 -27.16 11.09
C ALA A 162 24.91 -25.70 11.52
N VAL A 163 23.94 -24.80 11.27
CA VAL A 163 24.10 -23.35 11.46
C VAL A 163 23.00 -22.70 12.32
N ARG A 164 21.82 -23.34 12.41
CA ARG A 164 20.66 -22.88 13.18
C ARG A 164 20.96 -22.76 14.68
N ASP A 165 20.22 -21.88 15.33
CA ASP A 165 20.14 -21.81 16.79
C ASP A 165 19.46 -23.06 17.38
N LEU A 166 20.17 -23.76 18.27
CA LEU A 166 19.73 -25.03 18.87
C LEU A 166 18.92 -24.84 20.16
N SER A 167 18.77 -23.60 20.66
CA SER A 167 18.14 -23.32 21.96
C SER A 167 16.72 -23.89 22.06
N ASN A 168 15.96 -23.81 20.96
CA ASN A 168 14.58 -24.30 20.91
C ASN A 168 14.47 -25.83 20.69
N LEU A 169 15.60 -26.52 20.51
CA LEU A 169 15.66 -27.97 20.23
C LEU A 169 16.18 -28.79 21.40
N VAL A 170 16.77 -28.13 22.41
CA VAL A 170 17.46 -28.77 23.53
C VAL A 170 16.70 -28.46 24.81
N LYS A 171 16.28 -29.51 25.53
CA LYS A 171 15.61 -29.37 26.83
C LYS A 171 16.62 -29.39 27.97
N PRO A 172 16.29 -28.84 29.15
CA PRO A 172 17.18 -28.91 30.31
C PRO A 172 17.55 -30.35 30.69
N GLU A 173 16.64 -31.31 30.48
CA GLU A 173 16.87 -32.74 30.72
C GLU A 173 17.92 -33.37 29.80
N ASP A 174 18.17 -32.76 28.64
CA ASP A 174 19.12 -33.28 27.66
C ASP A 174 20.58 -32.87 27.96
N ILE A 175 20.79 -32.00 28.94
CA ILE A 175 22.09 -31.40 29.25
C ILE A 175 22.54 -31.74 30.67
N ILE A 176 23.69 -32.43 30.76
CA ILE A 176 24.37 -32.74 32.01
C ILE A 176 25.61 -31.85 32.10
N ILE A 177 25.58 -30.87 33.02
CA ILE A 177 26.73 -30.03 33.34
C ILE A 177 27.05 -30.24 34.81
N SER A 178 28.22 -30.83 35.08
CA SER A 178 28.78 -30.93 36.43
C SER A 178 30.22 -30.44 36.43
N GLU A 179 30.88 -30.48 37.59
CA GLU A 179 32.30 -30.13 37.71
C GLU A 179 33.18 -30.92 36.73
N ASN A 180 32.84 -32.20 36.52
CA ASN A 180 33.67 -33.13 35.76
C ASN A 180 33.05 -33.58 34.43
N LEU A 181 31.73 -33.50 34.28
CA LEU A 181 31.01 -33.94 33.08
C LEU A 181 30.45 -32.76 32.30
N ILE A 182 30.43 -32.91 30.98
CA ILE A 182 29.80 -31.99 30.04
C ILE A 182 29.04 -32.78 28.98
N THR A 183 27.87 -32.27 28.58
CA THR A 183 27.17 -32.73 27.39
C THR A 183 27.51 -31.85 26.20
N LEU A 184 27.97 -32.46 25.11
CA LEU A 184 28.19 -31.79 23.82
C LEU A 184 27.06 -32.13 22.85
N LEU A 185 26.82 -31.22 21.90
CA LEU A 185 25.84 -31.39 20.83
C LEU A 185 26.54 -31.71 19.52
N ALA A 186 26.27 -32.90 18.97
CA ALA A 186 26.84 -33.37 17.72
C ALA A 186 25.82 -33.25 16.57
N ILE A 187 26.23 -32.57 15.50
CA ILE A 187 25.55 -32.53 14.22
C ILE A 187 26.16 -33.62 13.34
N VAL A 188 25.35 -34.64 13.06
CA VAL A 188 25.76 -35.86 12.36
C VAL A 188 25.04 -35.92 11.01
N PRO A 189 25.74 -36.04 9.88
CA PRO A 189 25.09 -36.25 8.59
C PRO A 189 24.17 -37.46 8.62
N LYS A 190 22.99 -37.36 7.99
CA LYS A 190 21.95 -38.38 8.05
C LYS A 190 22.44 -39.76 7.61
N TYR A 191 23.32 -39.81 6.61
CA TYR A 191 23.92 -41.06 6.11
C TYR A 191 24.94 -41.68 7.08
N SER A 192 25.53 -40.89 7.99
CA SER A 192 26.55 -41.34 8.95
C SER A 192 26.01 -41.60 10.36
N GLN A 193 24.69 -41.55 10.59
CA GLN A 193 24.12 -41.81 11.92
C GLN A 193 24.51 -43.18 12.50
N LYS A 194 24.61 -44.22 11.64
CA LYS A 194 25.05 -45.55 12.06
C LYS A 194 26.52 -45.56 12.50
N ASP A 195 27.38 -44.86 11.76
CA ASP A 195 28.81 -44.74 12.10
C ASP A 195 29.02 -43.92 13.39
N TRP A 196 28.23 -42.87 13.59
CA TRP A 196 28.21 -42.13 14.86
C TRP A 196 27.90 -43.06 16.04
N LEU A 197 26.77 -43.77 15.99
CA LEU A 197 26.35 -44.66 17.08
C LEU A 197 27.34 -45.80 17.34
N ALA A 198 28.02 -46.28 16.30
CA ALA A 198 29.01 -47.35 16.41
C ALA A 198 30.38 -46.89 16.95
N SER A 199 30.70 -45.58 16.86
CA SER A 199 32.06 -45.11 17.12
C SER A 199 32.21 -43.97 18.12
N TYR A 200 31.14 -43.25 18.48
CA TYR A 200 31.25 -42.09 19.37
C TYR A 200 31.88 -42.43 20.73
N GLU A 201 31.63 -43.64 21.27
CA GLU A 201 32.16 -44.09 22.57
C GLU A 201 33.68 -44.27 22.58
N THR A 202 34.31 -44.42 21.41
CA THR A 202 35.74 -44.73 21.26
C THR A 202 36.52 -43.62 20.57
N LEU A 203 35.88 -42.48 20.24
CA LEU A 203 36.56 -41.32 19.65
C LEU A 203 37.64 -40.77 20.58
N THR A 204 37.39 -40.76 21.88
CA THR A 204 38.38 -40.43 22.92
C THR A 204 38.17 -41.26 24.17
N SER A 205 39.17 -41.29 25.06
CA SER A 205 39.00 -41.82 26.41
C SER A 205 38.07 -40.93 27.23
N TYR A 206 37.38 -41.50 28.22
CA TYR A 206 36.47 -40.78 29.14
C TYR A 206 35.18 -40.24 28.50
N VAL A 207 34.67 -40.91 27.45
CA VAL A 207 33.28 -40.76 26.97
C VAL A 207 32.37 -41.65 27.82
N VAL A 208 31.18 -41.16 28.19
CA VAL A 208 30.20 -41.96 28.94
C VAL A 208 29.46 -42.88 27.95
N PRO A 209 29.55 -44.22 28.08
CA PRO A 209 28.86 -45.13 27.17
C PRO A 209 27.34 -45.00 27.28
N ARG A 210 26.64 -45.27 26.18
CA ARG A 210 25.17 -45.14 26.03
C ARG A 210 24.62 -43.76 26.37
N SER A 211 25.45 -42.71 26.32
CA SER A 211 25.03 -41.34 26.62
C SER A 211 24.49 -40.56 25.42
N SER A 212 24.66 -41.09 24.20
CA SER A 212 24.20 -40.39 23.00
C SER A 212 22.71 -40.60 22.74
N LYS A 213 21.97 -39.48 22.63
CA LYS A 213 20.52 -39.46 22.36
C LYS A 213 20.24 -38.55 21.18
N LYS A 214 19.43 -38.99 20.22
CA LYS A 214 18.95 -38.14 19.12
C LYS A 214 17.88 -37.17 19.64
N LEU A 215 18.07 -35.87 19.41
CA LEU A 215 17.11 -34.82 19.82
C LEU A 215 16.22 -34.38 18.66
N HIS A 216 16.82 -34.15 17.50
CA HIS A 216 16.13 -33.64 16.32
C HIS A 216 16.81 -34.18 15.05
N GLU A 217 16.06 -34.25 13.95
CA GLU A 217 16.58 -34.61 12.63
C GLU A 217 15.94 -33.69 11.59
N ASP A 218 16.76 -33.12 10.69
CA ASP A 218 16.29 -32.40 9.51
C ASP A 218 16.54 -33.23 8.23
N ASN A 219 16.49 -32.60 7.06
CA ASN A 219 16.67 -33.30 5.80
C ASN A 219 18.09 -33.85 5.60
N GLU A 220 19.10 -33.21 6.19
CA GLU A 220 20.52 -33.49 5.93
C GLU A 220 21.27 -34.01 7.16
N TYR A 221 20.86 -33.62 8.36
CA TYR A 221 21.57 -33.84 9.61
C TYR A 221 20.65 -34.34 10.73
N ALA A 222 21.26 -34.98 11.72
CA ALA A 222 20.66 -35.33 12.99
C ALA A 222 21.47 -34.72 14.13
N LEU A 223 20.76 -34.12 15.09
CA LEU A 223 21.30 -33.57 16.32
C LEU A 223 21.31 -34.66 17.39
N TYR A 224 22.49 -34.98 17.90
CA TYR A 224 22.71 -35.91 19.01
C TYR A 224 23.32 -35.20 20.21
N THR A 225 23.01 -35.70 21.42
CA THR A 225 23.82 -35.40 22.61
C THR A 225 24.96 -36.40 22.73
N VAL A 226 25.99 -36.05 23.51
CA VAL A 226 27.00 -36.99 24.02
C VAL A 226 27.54 -36.45 25.33
N THR A 227 27.66 -37.29 26.36
CA THR A 227 28.21 -36.88 27.66
C THR A 227 29.61 -37.45 27.83
N LEU A 228 30.55 -36.61 28.24
CA LEU A 228 31.96 -36.97 28.43
C LEU A 228 32.59 -36.13 29.53
N PHE A 229 33.81 -36.50 29.93
CA PHE A 229 34.57 -35.70 30.89
C PHE A 229 35.03 -34.38 30.25
N ARG A 230 34.90 -33.27 31.00
CA ARG A 230 35.23 -31.93 30.51
C ARG A 230 36.67 -31.82 29.97
N ARG A 231 37.63 -32.49 30.63
CA ARG A 231 39.06 -32.47 30.26
C ARG A 231 39.37 -33.06 28.88
N VAL A 232 38.47 -33.86 28.30
CA VAL A 232 38.67 -34.48 26.97
C VAL A 232 37.77 -33.85 25.89
N ALA A 233 37.04 -32.79 26.20
CA ALA A 233 36.09 -32.16 25.28
C ALA A 233 36.75 -31.70 23.98
N ASP A 234 37.91 -31.05 24.05
CA ASP A 234 38.61 -30.54 22.86
C ASP A 234 39.20 -31.65 21.99
N ASN A 235 39.72 -32.71 22.61
CA ASN A 235 40.16 -33.90 21.91
C ASN A 235 38.96 -34.55 21.18
N PHE A 236 37.81 -34.64 21.86
CA PHE A 236 36.60 -35.21 21.28
C PHE A 236 36.08 -34.38 20.10
N ARG A 237 36.12 -33.04 20.19
CA ARG A 237 35.78 -32.14 19.07
C ARG A 237 36.69 -32.38 17.86
N THR A 238 37.99 -32.54 18.08
CA THR A 238 38.97 -32.80 17.02
C THR A 238 38.71 -34.15 16.34
N SER A 239 38.62 -35.24 17.11
CA SER A 239 38.37 -36.59 16.58
C SER A 239 37.00 -36.72 15.91
N SER A 240 35.99 -36.01 16.40
CA SER A 240 34.67 -35.92 15.77
C SER A 240 34.75 -35.26 14.39
N ARG A 241 35.51 -34.16 14.28
CA ARG A 241 35.69 -33.42 13.03
C ARG A 241 36.41 -34.25 11.97
N GLU A 242 37.41 -35.03 12.36
CA GLU A 242 38.13 -35.95 11.45
C GLU A 242 37.21 -37.00 10.82
N LYS A 243 36.15 -37.40 11.52
CA LYS A 243 35.09 -38.28 11.00
C LYS A 243 33.95 -37.54 10.27
N GLY A 244 34.04 -36.23 10.13
CA GLY A 244 33.00 -35.42 9.49
C GLY A 244 31.80 -35.11 10.39
N PHE A 245 31.92 -35.29 11.70
CA PHE A 245 30.90 -34.87 12.67
C PHE A 245 31.23 -33.47 13.20
N GLN A 246 30.23 -32.59 13.24
CA GLN A 246 30.40 -31.23 13.75
C GLN A 246 29.90 -31.17 15.19
N ILE A 247 30.75 -30.76 16.13
CA ILE A 247 30.33 -30.47 17.50
C ILE A 247 30.00 -28.98 17.61
N ARG A 248 28.79 -28.67 18.09
CA ARG A 248 28.31 -27.30 18.30
C ARG A 248 28.60 -26.87 19.74
N ASP A 249 29.23 -25.71 19.88
CA ASP A 249 29.34 -25.06 21.18
C ASP A 249 27.96 -24.56 21.59
N PHE A 250 27.48 -25.06 22.71
CA PHE A 250 26.17 -24.74 23.25
C PHE A 250 26.26 -24.75 24.76
N GLU A 251 25.89 -23.62 25.35
CA GLU A 251 25.77 -23.47 26.78
C GLU A 251 24.30 -23.32 27.11
N TYR A 252 23.75 -24.29 27.86
CA TYR A 252 22.36 -24.24 28.26
C TYR A 252 22.19 -23.22 29.39
N SER A 253 21.37 -22.21 29.15
CA SER A 253 20.91 -21.27 30.16
C SER A 253 19.40 -21.11 30.04
N SER A 254 18.66 -21.58 31.05
CA SER A 254 17.20 -21.46 31.10
C SER A 254 16.76 -19.99 31.10
N GLU A 255 17.48 -19.13 31.81
CA GLU A 255 17.25 -17.69 31.84
C GLU A 255 17.42 -17.05 30.47
N ALA A 256 18.50 -17.38 29.75
CA ALA A 256 18.75 -16.83 28.41
C ALA A 256 17.72 -17.30 27.36
N GLN A 257 17.24 -18.53 27.48
CA GLN A 257 16.18 -19.08 26.62
C GLN A 257 14.85 -18.39 26.86
N GLU A 258 14.46 -18.24 28.12
CA GLU A 258 13.21 -17.58 28.50
C GLU A 258 13.22 -16.10 28.11
N ASN A 259 14.31 -15.38 28.37
CA ASN A 259 14.47 -13.98 27.96
C ASN A 259 14.32 -13.81 26.44
N ARG A 260 14.93 -14.70 25.65
CA ARG A 260 14.82 -14.67 24.18
C ARG A 260 13.41 -14.98 23.69
N LYS A 261 12.74 -15.94 24.33
CA LYS A 261 11.35 -16.27 24.01
C LYS A 261 10.44 -15.08 24.27
N GLN A 262 10.59 -14.42 25.43
CA GLN A 262 9.85 -13.20 25.77
C GLN A 262 10.15 -12.05 24.79
N GLU A 263 11.40 -11.88 24.38
CA GLU A 263 11.78 -10.87 23.37
C GLU A 263 11.07 -11.12 22.03
N ILE A 264 11.04 -12.38 21.57
CA ILE A 264 10.34 -12.74 20.33
C ILE A 264 8.84 -12.53 20.44
N GLU A 265 8.23 -12.97 21.54
CA GLU A 265 6.80 -12.76 21.80
C GLU A 265 6.45 -11.27 21.81
N ARG A 266 7.30 -10.43 22.43
CA ARG A 266 7.17 -8.99 22.42
C ARG A 266 7.26 -8.41 21.00
N ILE A 267 8.27 -8.78 20.21
CA ILE A 267 8.42 -8.28 18.83
C ILE A 267 7.25 -8.71 17.95
N VAL A 268 6.74 -9.93 18.11
CA VAL A 268 5.54 -10.41 17.40
C VAL A 268 4.31 -9.58 17.77
N GLN A 269 4.12 -9.31 19.06
CA GLN A 269 3.02 -8.47 19.54
C GLN A 269 3.14 -7.02 19.04
N ASP A 270 4.34 -6.44 19.08
CA ASP A 270 4.63 -5.10 18.58
C ASP A 270 4.38 -5.01 17.07
N GLN A 271 4.79 -6.03 16.29
CA GLN A 271 4.51 -6.09 14.86
C GLN A 271 3.00 -6.08 14.58
N GLU A 272 2.23 -6.91 15.28
CA GLU A 272 0.78 -7.04 15.06
C GLU A 272 0.02 -5.77 15.49
N SER A 273 0.44 -5.16 16.59
CA SER A 273 -0.07 -3.88 17.09
C SER A 273 0.19 -2.75 16.09
N LEU A 274 1.45 -2.60 15.64
CA LEU A 274 1.82 -1.58 14.65
C LEU A 274 1.11 -1.81 13.32
N ARG A 275 0.99 -3.06 12.86
CA ARG A 275 0.27 -3.40 11.64
C ARG A 275 -1.19 -2.96 11.70
N SER A 276 -1.87 -3.30 12.80
CA SER A 276 -3.29 -2.97 13.00
C SER A 276 -3.52 -1.46 13.11
N SER A 277 -2.65 -0.78 13.87
CA SER A 277 -2.67 0.68 14.01
C SER A 277 -2.40 1.39 12.69
N LEU A 278 -1.41 0.96 11.92
CA LEU A 278 -1.09 1.48 10.60
C LEU A 278 -2.26 1.28 9.62
N LEU A 279 -2.85 0.08 9.59
CA LEU A 279 -3.98 -0.22 8.70
C LEU A 279 -5.18 0.68 9.01
N GLN A 280 -5.55 0.82 10.28
CA GLN A 280 -6.66 1.70 10.69
C GLN A 280 -6.39 3.16 10.32
N TRP A 281 -5.15 3.62 10.53
CA TRP A 281 -4.74 4.96 10.15
C TRP A 281 -4.82 5.16 8.63
N CYS A 282 -4.35 4.18 7.84
CA CYS A 282 -4.42 4.23 6.37
C CYS A 282 -5.86 4.37 5.84
N TYR A 283 -6.85 3.66 6.40
CA TYR A 283 -8.25 3.86 5.97
C TYR A 283 -8.75 5.27 6.24
N THR A 284 -8.44 5.81 7.43
CA THR A 284 -8.85 7.16 7.82
C THR A 284 -8.19 8.19 6.90
N SER A 285 -6.87 8.08 6.71
CA SER A 285 -6.10 8.95 5.83
C SER A 285 -6.52 8.84 4.36
N TYR A 286 -6.89 7.64 3.89
CA TYR A 286 -7.42 7.47 2.55
C TYR A 286 -8.73 8.25 2.37
N GLY A 287 -9.63 8.18 3.34
CA GLY A 287 -10.88 8.96 3.34
C GLY A 287 -10.61 10.48 3.29
N GLU A 288 -9.68 10.97 4.10
CA GLU A 288 -9.29 12.38 4.11
C GLU A 288 -8.68 12.83 2.77
N VAL A 289 -7.74 12.05 2.22
CA VAL A 289 -7.09 12.35 0.94
C VAL A 289 -8.11 12.30 -0.20
N PHE A 290 -9.00 11.31 -0.22
CA PHE A 290 -10.03 11.18 -1.24
C PHE A 290 -11.04 12.32 -1.19
N SER A 291 -11.51 12.70 0.00
CA SER A 291 -12.35 13.88 0.19
C SER A 291 -11.68 15.14 -0.33
N SER A 292 -10.41 15.34 0.03
CA SER A 292 -9.61 16.49 -0.39
C SER A 292 -9.39 16.50 -1.91
N TRP A 293 -9.22 15.32 -2.52
CA TRP A 293 -9.12 15.16 -3.96
C TRP A 293 -10.41 15.53 -4.68
N MET A 294 -11.60 15.13 -4.19
CA MET A 294 -12.87 15.51 -4.82
C MET A 294 -13.12 17.02 -4.76
N HIS A 295 -12.76 17.68 -3.65
CA HIS A 295 -12.79 19.14 -3.55
C HIS A 295 -11.82 19.80 -4.52
N PHE A 296 -10.61 19.25 -4.64
CA PHE A 296 -9.64 19.70 -5.63
C PHE A 296 -10.16 19.57 -7.06
N CYS A 297 -10.79 18.43 -7.40
CA CYS A 297 -11.45 18.23 -8.69
C CYS A 297 -12.56 19.26 -8.94
N ALA A 298 -13.36 19.61 -7.93
CA ALA A 298 -14.36 20.66 -8.03
C ALA A 298 -13.75 22.04 -8.32
N VAL A 299 -12.65 22.41 -7.63
CA VAL A 299 -11.90 23.64 -7.93
C VAL A 299 -11.36 23.63 -9.36
N ARG A 300 -10.83 22.48 -9.80
CA ARG A 300 -10.30 22.31 -11.16
C ARG A 300 -11.38 22.47 -12.23
N VAL A 301 -12.53 21.80 -12.07
CA VAL A 301 -13.70 21.98 -12.97
C VAL A 301 -14.09 23.46 -13.02
N PHE A 302 -14.20 24.11 -11.86
CA PHE A 302 -14.62 25.50 -11.76
C PHE A 302 -13.65 26.45 -12.49
N ALA A 303 -12.34 26.32 -12.23
CA ALA A 303 -11.32 27.14 -12.85
C ALA A 303 -11.25 26.93 -14.37
N GLU A 304 -11.21 25.68 -14.84
CA GLU A 304 -11.19 25.36 -16.27
C GLU A 304 -12.47 25.82 -16.97
N SER A 305 -13.63 25.73 -16.31
CA SER A 305 -14.90 26.21 -16.86
C SER A 305 -14.89 27.72 -17.07
N ILE A 306 -14.31 28.50 -16.15
CA ILE A 306 -14.18 29.95 -16.32
C ILE A 306 -13.20 30.27 -17.46
N LEU A 307 -12.06 29.58 -17.52
CA LEU A 307 -11.06 29.81 -18.57
C LEU A 307 -11.60 29.48 -19.97
N ARG A 308 -12.51 28.50 -20.08
CA ARG A 308 -13.10 28.09 -21.37
C ARG A 308 -14.38 28.85 -21.73
N TYR A 309 -15.28 29.05 -20.78
CA TYR A 309 -16.63 29.59 -21.04
C TYR A 309 -16.74 31.09 -20.72
N GLY A 310 -15.79 31.64 -19.97
CA GLY A 310 -15.78 33.04 -19.56
C GLY A 310 -16.60 33.32 -18.31
N LEU A 311 -16.82 34.60 -18.03
CA LEU A 311 -17.61 35.10 -16.91
C LEU A 311 -18.97 35.65 -17.39
N PRO A 312 -20.04 35.52 -16.59
CA PRO A 312 -20.11 34.82 -15.30
C PRO A 312 -19.97 33.29 -15.45
N PRO A 313 -19.54 32.55 -14.39
CA PRO A 313 -19.38 31.10 -14.43
C PRO A 313 -20.75 30.41 -14.58
N SER A 314 -21.18 30.23 -15.83
CA SER A 314 -22.45 29.60 -16.18
C SER A 314 -22.18 28.25 -16.84
N PHE A 315 -22.11 27.21 -16.00
CA PHE A 315 -21.83 25.85 -16.45
C PHE A 315 -22.58 24.81 -15.63
N LEU A 316 -22.72 23.61 -16.18
CA LEU A 316 -23.28 22.43 -15.54
C LEU A 316 -22.17 21.39 -15.38
N ALA A 317 -21.77 21.12 -14.15
CA ALA A 317 -20.84 20.05 -13.84
C ALA A 317 -21.56 18.73 -13.56
N CYS A 318 -21.04 17.64 -14.11
CA CYS A 318 -21.59 16.29 -13.98
C CYS A 318 -20.49 15.24 -13.88
N VAL A 319 -20.86 14.09 -13.31
CA VAL A 319 -20.03 12.88 -13.27
C VAL A 319 -20.72 11.80 -14.08
N LEU A 320 -19.97 11.14 -14.95
CA LEU A 320 -20.43 9.98 -15.72
C LEU A 320 -19.50 8.79 -15.52
N SER A 321 -20.01 7.55 -15.65
CA SER A 321 -19.18 6.34 -15.71
C SER A 321 -19.56 5.48 -16.91
N PRO A 322 -19.18 5.89 -18.14
CA PRO A 322 -19.52 5.13 -19.34
C PRO A 322 -18.82 3.77 -19.35
N SER A 323 -19.49 2.78 -19.93
CA SER A 323 -18.85 1.51 -20.23
C SER A 323 -17.87 1.68 -21.39
N LEU A 324 -16.83 0.84 -21.46
CA LEU A 324 -15.83 0.88 -22.55
C LEU A 324 -16.46 0.86 -23.96
N LYS A 325 -17.65 0.28 -24.10
CA LYS A 325 -18.39 0.20 -25.36
C LYS A 325 -19.18 1.49 -25.68
N SER A 326 -19.59 2.23 -24.66
CA SER A 326 -20.38 3.45 -24.80
C SER A 326 -19.55 4.73 -24.82
N GLU A 327 -18.26 4.68 -24.43
CA GLU A 327 -17.36 5.85 -24.37
C GLU A 327 -17.46 6.75 -25.61
N LYS A 328 -17.28 6.21 -26.81
CA LYS A 328 -17.37 7.01 -28.07
C LYS A 328 -18.72 7.69 -28.26
N LYS A 329 -19.82 7.01 -27.92
CA LYS A 329 -21.18 7.57 -28.04
C LYS A 329 -21.41 8.66 -27.00
N VAL A 330 -20.96 8.45 -25.76
CA VAL A 330 -21.05 9.44 -24.69
C VAL A 330 -20.22 10.68 -25.02
N ARG A 331 -18.99 10.52 -25.54
CA ARG A 331 -18.18 11.65 -26.04
C ARG A 331 -18.92 12.45 -27.10
N SER A 332 -19.50 11.80 -28.10
CA SER A 332 -20.29 12.48 -29.15
C SER A 332 -21.50 13.25 -28.61
N VAL A 333 -22.21 12.70 -27.61
CA VAL A 333 -23.32 13.41 -26.93
C VAL A 333 -22.80 14.65 -26.20
N LEU A 334 -21.70 14.52 -25.48
CA LEU A 334 -21.09 15.62 -24.74
C LEU A 334 -20.54 16.71 -25.68
N ASP A 335 -19.94 16.36 -26.81
CA ASP A 335 -19.48 17.32 -27.81
C ASP A 335 -20.63 18.11 -28.42
N GLY A 336 -21.77 17.47 -28.69
CA GLY A 336 -22.96 18.15 -29.19
C GLY A 336 -23.57 19.14 -28.19
N LEU A 337 -23.44 18.89 -26.89
CA LEU A 337 -23.90 19.79 -25.83
C LEU A 337 -22.84 20.80 -25.37
N GLY A 338 -21.56 20.50 -25.63
CA GLY A 338 -20.40 21.31 -25.28
C GLY A 338 -20.13 22.45 -26.27
N ASP A 339 -20.78 22.43 -27.43
CA ASP A 339 -20.54 23.41 -28.50
C ASP A 339 -21.08 24.80 -28.11
N SER A 340 -20.15 25.74 -27.97
CA SER A 340 -20.34 27.15 -27.64
C SER A 340 -19.38 28.00 -28.47
N SER A 341 -19.67 29.29 -28.66
CA SER A 341 -18.84 30.18 -29.48
C SER A 341 -17.35 30.22 -29.06
N ASN A 342 -17.07 29.96 -27.78
CA ASN A 342 -15.72 29.96 -27.20
C ASN A 342 -15.07 28.57 -27.14
N SER A 343 -15.84 27.47 -27.25
CA SER A 343 -15.29 26.11 -27.21
C SER A 343 -14.60 25.70 -28.51
N THR A 344 -14.90 26.39 -29.62
CA THR A 344 -14.30 26.10 -30.94
C THR A 344 -12.78 26.28 -30.95
N TYR A 345 -12.25 27.21 -30.13
CA TYR A 345 -10.81 27.42 -29.96
C TYR A 345 -10.09 26.26 -29.27
N TRP A 346 -10.85 25.38 -28.60
CA TRP A 346 -10.34 24.22 -27.89
C TRP A 346 -10.53 22.91 -28.69
N LYS A 347 -11.14 22.96 -29.87
CA LYS A 347 -11.16 21.85 -30.83
C LYS A 347 -9.88 21.91 -31.67
N THR A 348 -8.95 20.98 -31.50
CA THR A 348 -7.84 20.81 -32.46
C THR A 348 -8.39 20.21 -33.76
N GLU A 349 -8.06 20.79 -34.92
CA GLU A 349 -8.46 20.31 -36.26
C GLU A 349 -7.83 18.95 -36.67
N ASP A 350 -7.08 18.30 -35.78
CA ASP A 350 -6.21 17.16 -36.12
C ASP A 350 -6.88 15.78 -36.19
N GLU A 351 -8.20 15.66 -36.07
CA GLU A 351 -8.86 14.36 -36.35
C GLU A 351 -8.94 14.01 -37.86
N VAL A 352 -8.52 14.91 -38.77
CA VAL A 352 -8.55 14.63 -40.23
C VAL A 352 -7.17 14.23 -40.80
N ALA A 353 -6.07 14.42 -40.10
CA ALA A 353 -4.74 14.07 -40.63
C ALA A 353 -3.89 13.35 -39.57
N GLY A 354 -3.73 12.04 -39.77
CA GLY A 354 -2.94 11.19 -38.88
C GLY A 354 -1.52 11.71 -38.64
N GLY A 355 -1.17 11.79 -37.35
CA GLY A 355 0.20 11.68 -36.86
C GLY A 355 0.96 13.00 -36.71
N MET A 356 0.88 13.61 -35.54
CA MET A 356 2.05 14.18 -34.87
C MET A 356 1.82 14.27 -33.35
N VAL A 357 2.74 13.65 -32.61
CA VAL A 357 2.80 13.63 -31.14
C VAL A 357 3.22 15.02 -30.65
N GLY A 358 2.28 15.76 -30.07
CA GLY A 358 2.50 17.05 -29.42
C GLY A 358 2.62 16.92 -27.90
N LEU A 359 3.64 17.56 -27.33
CA LEU A 359 4.03 17.57 -25.91
C LEU A 359 2.92 18.04 -24.96
N GLY A 360 2.33 17.12 -24.20
CA GLY A 360 1.41 17.42 -23.08
C GLY A 360 0.51 16.23 -22.80
N GLY A 361 0.72 15.54 -21.69
CA GLY A 361 0.09 14.23 -21.41
C GLY A 361 -1.44 14.24 -21.44
N ASP A 362 -2.01 13.27 -22.15
CA ASP A 362 -3.34 12.64 -21.96
C ASP A 362 -4.55 13.57 -21.74
N ALA A 363 -4.50 14.81 -22.21
CA ALA A 363 -5.67 15.67 -22.27
C ALA A 363 -6.42 15.35 -23.56
N ASP A 364 -7.45 14.50 -23.48
CA ASP A 364 -8.45 14.42 -24.55
C ASP A 364 -8.96 15.86 -24.81
N THR A 365 -8.59 16.46 -25.94
CA THR A 365 -8.90 17.86 -26.27
C THR A 365 -10.36 17.99 -26.65
N HIS A 366 -11.24 17.98 -25.65
CA HIS A 366 -12.68 18.15 -25.85
C HIS A 366 -13.07 19.62 -25.93
N SER A 367 -14.15 19.89 -26.65
CA SER A 367 -14.83 21.20 -26.69
C SER A 367 -15.35 21.65 -25.32
N TYR A 368 -15.42 20.72 -24.36
CA TYR A 368 -15.87 20.93 -23.00
C TYR A 368 -14.80 20.54 -21.98
N VAL A 369 -14.93 21.00 -20.73
CA VAL A 369 -14.02 20.57 -19.65
C VAL A 369 -14.28 19.11 -19.35
N SER A 370 -13.25 18.28 -19.39
CA SER A 370 -13.35 16.85 -19.09
C SER A 370 -12.05 16.34 -18.51
N PHE A 371 -12.14 15.62 -17.40
CA PHE A 371 -11.03 14.84 -16.88
C PHE A 371 -11.51 13.51 -16.30
N THR A 372 -10.59 12.55 -16.29
CA THR A 372 -10.84 11.20 -15.75
C THR A 372 -10.43 11.15 -14.28
N ILE A 373 -11.28 10.58 -13.44
CA ILE A 373 -10.99 10.20 -12.06
C ILE A 373 -10.89 8.67 -12.01
N ASN A 374 -9.72 8.14 -11.66
CA ASN A 374 -9.46 6.71 -11.55
C ASN A 374 -9.46 6.27 -10.08
N LEU A 375 -10.43 5.44 -9.68
CA LEU A 375 -10.48 4.91 -8.31
C LEU A 375 -9.60 3.66 -8.09
N VAL A 376 -9.05 3.07 -9.17
CA VAL A 376 -8.28 1.81 -9.16
C VAL A 376 -6.84 2.05 -9.57
#